data_AF-U3AW09-F1
#
_entry.id   AF-U3AW09-F1
#
_cell.length_a   1.000
_cell.length_b   1.000
_cell.length_c   1.000
_cell.angle_alpha   90.00
_cell.angle_beta   90.00
_cell.angle_gamma   90.00
#
_symmetry.space_group_name_H-M   'P 1'
#
loop_
_entity.id
_entity.type
_entity.pdbx_description
1 polymer ?
#
loop_
_entity_poly.entity_id
_entity_poly.type
_entity_poly.pdbx_seq_one_letter_code
_entity_poly.pdbx_strand_id
1 'polypeptide(L)'
;MALVNAFYQIREDGTKLVNYQRVLNFHSEICEVIANYPWERELKLSIELEEGSGLVFSIGDMDGIHDSYEFTPVEVDKGVLSLDVVLKPGFLGIFGRKKVSVDFEVVSIAEAKQHIKQLFEYSIESIYQKYRK
;
A
#
# COMPACT_ATOMS: atom_id res chain seq x y z
N MET A 1 1.10 5.27 19.36
CA MET A 1 0.83 4.32 18.26
C MET A 1 0.98 5.10 16.96
N ALA A 2 1.70 4.57 15.97
CA ALA A 2 1.70 5.16 14.64
C ALA A 2 0.33 4.91 14.01
N LEU A 3 -0.25 5.93 13.39
CA LEU A 3 -1.53 5.84 12.70
C LEU A 3 -1.26 5.41 11.25
N VAL A 4 -1.93 4.36 10.78
CA VAL A 4 -1.80 3.91 9.40
C VAL A 4 -2.73 4.73 8.53
N ASN A 5 -2.22 5.32 7.45
CA ASN A 5 -3.03 5.96 6.42
C ASN A 5 -3.34 4.94 5.34
N ALA A 6 -4.62 4.83 4.97
CA ALA A 6 -5.06 4.12 3.79
C ALA A 6 -5.49 5.14 2.72
N PHE A 7 -4.91 5.04 1.54
CA PHE A 7 -5.28 5.77 0.34
C PHE A 7 -5.78 4.77 -0.69
N TYR A 8 -6.94 5.00 -1.27
CA TYR A 8 -7.45 4.11 -2.32
C TYR A 8 -8.32 4.87 -3.28
N GLN A 9 -8.43 4.34 -4.49
CA GLN A 9 -9.18 4.93 -5.58
C GLN A 9 -10.31 3.98 -6.00
N ILE A 10 -11.50 4.53 -6.15
CA ILE A 10 -12.65 3.83 -6.73
C ILE A 10 -13.31 4.73 -7.78
N ARG A 11 -13.97 4.14 -8.77
CA ARG A 11 -14.73 4.88 -9.76
C ARG A 11 -16.15 5.15 -9.30
N GLU A 12 -16.49 6.42 -9.27
CA GLU A 12 -17.86 6.91 -9.08
C GLU A 12 -18.47 7.30 -10.43
N ASP A 13 -19.79 7.23 -10.52
CA ASP A 13 -20.55 7.61 -11.72
C ASP A 13 -20.03 6.97 -13.03
N GLY A 14 -19.54 5.73 -12.94
CA GLY A 14 -19.02 4.97 -14.05
C GLY A 14 -17.51 5.10 -14.24
N THR A 15 -17.01 6.30 -14.54
CA THR A 15 -15.62 6.49 -15.01
C THR A 15 -14.76 7.39 -14.15
N LYS A 16 -15.35 8.18 -13.23
CA LYS A 16 -14.61 9.19 -12.49
C LYS A 16 -13.86 8.54 -11.33
N LEU A 17 -12.53 8.53 -11.39
CA LEU A 17 -11.68 8.07 -10.29
C LEU A 17 -11.76 9.06 -9.11
N VAL A 18 -12.11 8.57 -7.92
CA VAL A 18 -12.23 9.35 -6.70
C VAL A 18 -11.25 8.82 -5.66
N ASN A 19 -10.47 9.74 -5.09
CA ASN A 19 -9.50 9.44 -4.04
C ASN A 19 -10.18 9.39 -2.67
N TYR A 20 -9.93 8.33 -1.94
CA TYR A 20 -10.34 8.14 -0.57
C TYR A 20 -9.13 8.07 0.34
N GLN A 21 -9.22 8.72 1.50
CA GLN A 21 -8.23 8.64 2.55
C GLN A 21 -8.90 8.28 3.86
N ARG A 22 -8.32 7.32 4.59
CA ARG A 22 -8.76 6.93 5.94
C ARG A 22 -7.56 6.76 6.85
N VAL A 23 -7.71 7.16 8.11
CA VAL A 23 -6.74 6.90 9.17
C VAL A 23 -7.23 5.67 9.94
N LEU A 24 -6.37 4.66 10.06
CA LEU A 24 -6.66 3.35 10.62
C LEU A 24 -5.84 3.13 11.89
N ASN A 25 -6.48 2.60 12.91
CA ASN A 25 -5.91 2.32 14.23
C ASN A 25 -5.58 0.82 14.39
N PHE A 26 -6.31 -0.05 13.67
CA PHE A 26 -6.20 -1.50 13.80
C PHE A 26 -6.10 -2.20 12.44
N HIS A 27 -5.42 -3.35 12.43
CA HIS A 27 -5.32 -4.21 11.24
C HIS A 27 -6.67 -4.71 10.71
N SER A 28 -7.67 -4.87 11.58
CA SER A 28 -9.03 -5.22 11.17
C SER A 28 -9.62 -4.18 10.22
N GLU A 29 -9.28 -2.90 10.37
CA GLU A 29 -9.79 -1.84 9.49
C GLU A 29 -9.14 -1.91 8.10
N ILE A 30 -7.89 -2.38 7.97
CA ILE A 30 -7.31 -2.71 6.66
C ILE A 30 -8.08 -3.86 6.02
N CYS A 31 -8.40 -4.89 6.81
CA CYS A 31 -9.19 -6.02 6.32
C CYS A 31 -10.56 -5.56 5.80
N GLU A 32 -11.20 -4.60 6.47
CA GLU A 32 -12.45 -3.98 6.06
C GLU A 32 -12.31 -3.14 4.78
N VAL A 33 -11.26 -2.31 4.66
CA VAL A 33 -11.00 -1.54 3.44
C VAL A 33 -10.84 -2.46 2.23
N ILE A 34 -10.02 -3.50 2.36
CA ILE A 34 -9.79 -4.49 1.29
C ILE A 34 -11.06 -5.29 0.98
N ALA A 35 -11.85 -5.68 1.99
CA ALA A 35 -13.07 -6.46 1.79
C ALA A 35 -14.19 -5.66 1.11
N ASN A 36 -14.26 -4.35 1.37
CA ASN A 36 -15.27 -3.47 0.79
C ASN A 36 -14.81 -2.83 -0.54
N TYR A 37 -13.57 -3.09 -0.96
CA TYR A 37 -13.07 -2.60 -2.24
C TYR A 37 -13.84 -3.28 -3.39
N PRO A 38 -14.34 -2.54 -4.40
CA PRO A 38 -15.15 -3.10 -5.48
C PRO A 38 -14.30 -3.80 -6.56
N TRP A 39 -13.59 -4.86 -6.19
CA TRP A 39 -12.60 -5.60 -7.00
C TRP A 39 -13.01 -5.85 -8.44
N GLU A 40 -14.10 -6.59 -8.65
CA GLU A 40 -14.56 -6.98 -9.98
C GLU A 40 -14.86 -5.78 -10.87
N ARG A 41 -15.50 -4.75 -10.30
CA ARG A 41 -15.86 -3.53 -11.03
C ARG A 41 -14.62 -2.73 -11.42
N GLU A 42 -13.70 -2.52 -10.49
CA GLU A 42 -12.48 -1.75 -10.75
C GLU A 42 -11.57 -2.44 -11.75
N LEU A 43 -11.40 -3.75 -11.64
CA LEU A 43 -10.63 -4.54 -12.62
C LEU A 43 -11.18 -4.39 -14.04
N LYS A 44 -12.50 -4.54 -14.19
CA LYS A 44 -13.16 -4.39 -15.49
C LYS A 44 -12.95 -2.99 -16.06
N LEU A 45 -13.20 -1.95 -15.27
CA LEU A 45 -13.08 -0.56 -15.71
C LEU A 45 -11.63 -0.16 -15.99
N SER A 46 -10.66 -0.68 -15.25
CA SER A 46 -9.25 -0.41 -15.49
C SER A 46 -8.76 -0.98 -16.82
N ILE A 47 -9.28 -2.13 -17.24
CA ILE A 47 -9.02 -2.67 -18.59
C ILE A 47 -9.70 -1.81 -19.66
N GLU A 48 -10.97 -1.44 -19.46
CA GLU A 48 -11.74 -0.65 -20.43
C GLU A 48 -11.19 0.77 -20.63
N LEU A 49 -10.64 1.38 -19.58
CA LEU A 49 -10.19 2.78 -19.56
C LEU A 49 -8.66 2.93 -19.63
N GLU A 50 -7.91 1.82 -19.64
CA GLU A 50 -6.43 1.81 -19.57
C GLU A 50 -5.85 2.61 -18.39
N GLU A 51 -6.60 2.69 -17.28
CA GLU A 51 -6.24 3.44 -16.08
C GLU A 51 -6.39 2.55 -14.84
N GLY A 52 -5.27 2.26 -14.17
CA GLY A 52 -5.24 1.45 -12.96
C GLY A 52 -5.80 2.18 -11.74
N SER A 53 -6.25 1.40 -10.77
CA SER A 53 -6.56 1.86 -9.41
C SER A 53 -5.81 0.96 -8.43
N GLY A 54 -5.56 1.44 -7.21
CA GLY A 54 -4.77 0.72 -6.22
C GLY A 54 -5.11 1.12 -4.79
N LEU A 55 -4.59 0.33 -3.86
CA LEU A 55 -4.67 0.60 -2.43
C LEU A 55 -3.27 0.82 -1.89
N VAL A 56 -3.03 1.94 -1.22
CA VAL A 56 -1.78 2.26 -0.53
C VAL A 56 -2.04 2.33 0.96
N PHE A 57 -1.25 1.61 1.75
CA PHE A 57 -1.29 1.65 3.21
C PHE A 57 0.08 2.10 3.72
N SER A 58 0.14 3.15 4.53
CA SER A 58 1.43 3.70 4.97
C SER A 58 1.44 4.21 6.40
N ILE A 59 2.64 4.23 7.00
CA ILE A 59 2.95 4.94 8.24
C ILE A 59 4.08 5.92 7.98
N GLY A 60 4.06 7.05 8.70
CA GLY A 60 5.09 8.08 8.58
C GLY A 60 4.79 9.12 7.51
N ASP A 61 5.84 9.75 7.01
CA ASP A 61 5.80 10.83 6.03
C ASP A 61 6.23 10.31 4.66
N MET A 62 5.32 10.35 3.69
CA MET A 62 5.59 9.86 2.32
C MET A 62 6.71 10.64 1.61
N ASP A 63 6.98 11.90 2.01
CA ASP A 63 8.12 12.69 1.50
C ASP A 63 9.41 12.48 2.32
N GLY A 64 9.30 11.75 3.44
CA GLY A 64 10.36 11.59 4.43
C GLY A 64 10.57 10.14 4.85
N ILE A 65 10.41 9.87 6.15
CA ILE A 65 10.57 8.54 6.74
C ILE A 65 9.21 7.84 6.71
N HIS A 66 9.09 6.76 5.95
CA HIS A 66 7.86 5.99 5.82
C HIS A 66 8.09 4.50 5.58
N ASP A 67 7.04 3.76 5.81
CA ASP A 67 6.79 2.43 5.27
C ASP A 67 5.44 2.48 4.55
N SER A 68 5.41 1.98 3.31
CA SER A 68 4.20 1.87 2.52
C SER A 68 4.10 0.54 1.80
N TYR A 69 2.92 -0.06 1.87
CA TYR A 69 2.52 -1.14 0.97
C TYR A 69 1.59 -0.59 -0.10
N GLU A 70 1.85 -0.95 -1.35
CA GLU A 70 0.93 -0.70 -2.48
C GLU A 70 0.40 -2.04 -2.97
N PHE A 71 -0.92 -2.15 -3.06
CA PHE A 71 -1.63 -3.33 -3.51
C PHE A 71 -2.52 -2.98 -4.70
N THR A 72 -2.09 -3.43 -5.87
CA THR A 72 -2.73 -3.12 -7.16
C THR A 72 -3.51 -4.35 -7.63
N PRO A 73 -4.85 -4.26 -7.78
CA PRO A 73 -5.66 -5.37 -8.27
C PRO A 73 -5.21 -5.86 -9.65
N VAL A 74 -5.11 -7.18 -9.82
CA VAL A 74 -4.92 -7.83 -11.13
C VAL A 74 -5.92 -8.95 -11.41
N GLU A 75 -6.49 -9.55 -10.35
CA GLU A 75 -7.59 -10.52 -10.40
C GLU A 75 -8.57 -10.22 -9.25
N VAL A 76 -9.77 -10.82 -9.28
CA VAL A 76 -10.83 -10.54 -8.28
C VAL A 76 -10.37 -10.86 -6.85
N ASP A 77 -9.45 -11.81 -6.69
CA ASP A 77 -8.93 -12.27 -5.40
C ASP A 77 -7.41 -12.10 -5.25
N LYS A 78 -6.73 -11.43 -6.20
CA LYS A 78 -5.27 -11.23 -6.21
C LYS A 78 -4.85 -9.86 -6.74
N GLY A 79 -3.67 -9.44 -6.32
CA GLY A 79 -3.06 -8.18 -6.75
C GLY A 79 -1.54 -8.27 -6.74
N VAL A 80 -0.89 -7.33 -7.42
CA VAL A 80 0.54 -7.10 -7.23
C VAL A 80 0.73 -6.35 -5.93
N LEU A 81 1.60 -6.84 -5.06
CA LEU A 81 1.95 -6.20 -3.80
C LEU A 81 3.40 -5.75 -3.81
N SER A 82 3.64 -4.49 -3.50
CA SER A 82 4.98 -3.96 -3.27
C SER A 82 5.09 -3.31 -1.89
N LEU A 83 6.32 -3.25 -1.39
CA LEU A 83 6.70 -2.56 -0.16
C LEU A 83 7.80 -1.56 -0.49
N ASP A 84 7.62 -0.34 0.02
CA ASP A 84 8.62 0.72 0.01
C ASP A 84 8.88 1.19 1.44
N VAL A 85 10.15 1.15 1.86
CA VAL A 85 10.57 1.62 3.19
C VAL A 85 11.70 2.63 3.03
N VAL A 86 11.50 3.82 3.60
CA VAL A 86 12.49 4.90 3.63
C VAL A 86 12.80 5.26 5.08
N LEU A 87 14.05 5.02 5.51
CA LEU A 87 14.55 5.45 6.83
C LEU A 87 15.33 6.75 6.80
N LYS A 88 15.86 7.11 5.64
CA LYS A 88 16.61 8.33 5.46
C LYS A 88 16.35 8.84 4.04
N PRO A 89 15.50 9.88 3.88
CA PRO A 89 15.42 10.57 2.60
C PRO A 89 16.80 11.16 2.28
N GLY A 90 17.23 11.07 1.02
CA GLY A 90 18.53 11.60 0.62
C GLY A 90 18.54 13.12 0.77
N PHE A 91 19.49 13.69 1.50
CA PHE A 91 19.71 15.14 1.57
C PHE A 91 21.09 15.47 1.01
N LEU A 92 21.13 16.23 -0.08
CA LEU A 92 22.33 16.82 -0.71
C LEU A 92 23.54 15.87 -0.90
N GLY A 93 23.33 14.58 -1.16
CA GLY A 93 24.38 13.67 -1.66
C GLY A 93 25.54 13.32 -0.71
N ILE A 94 25.55 13.80 0.55
CA ILE A 94 26.69 13.63 1.47
C ILE A 94 26.57 12.42 2.42
N PHE A 95 25.38 11.83 2.56
CA PHE A 95 25.17 10.59 3.31
C PHE A 95 24.09 9.72 2.66
N GLY A 96 24.40 8.44 2.44
CA GLY A 96 23.60 7.51 1.64
C GLY A 96 22.13 7.42 2.04
N ARG A 97 21.26 7.37 1.01
CA ARG A 97 19.83 7.07 1.12
C ARG A 97 19.66 5.69 1.75
N LYS A 98 18.82 5.57 2.77
CA LYS A 98 18.39 4.27 3.32
C LYS A 98 16.98 3.99 2.84
N LYS A 99 16.89 3.31 1.69
CA LYS A 99 15.64 2.82 1.10
C LYS A 99 15.76 1.32 0.85
N VAL A 100 14.67 0.58 1.03
CA VAL A 100 14.48 -0.75 0.46
C VAL A 100 13.13 -0.78 -0.26
N SER A 101 13.10 -1.47 -1.40
CA SER A 101 11.89 -1.75 -2.18
C SER A 101 11.80 -3.25 -2.36
N VAL A 102 10.64 -3.84 -2.13
CA VAL A 102 10.39 -5.28 -2.30
C VAL A 102 9.16 -5.43 -3.18
N ASP A 103 9.30 -6.20 -4.24
CA ASP A 103 8.18 -6.67 -5.04
C ASP A 103 7.83 -8.09 -4.57
N PHE A 104 6.62 -8.27 -4.06
CA PHE A 104 6.10 -9.59 -3.66
C PHE A 104 5.40 -10.30 -4.81
N GLU A 105 5.42 -9.71 -6.01
CA GLU A 105 4.72 -10.18 -7.20
C GLU A 105 3.20 -10.26 -6.95
N VAL A 106 2.53 -11.18 -7.64
CA VAL A 106 1.09 -11.42 -7.49
C VAL A 106 0.83 -12.26 -6.24
N VAL A 107 0.10 -11.67 -5.30
CA VAL A 107 -0.31 -12.30 -4.05
C VAL A 107 -1.83 -12.34 -3.92
N SER A 108 -2.35 -13.32 -3.19
CA SER A 108 -3.76 -13.33 -2.80
C SER A 108 -4.10 -12.19 -1.84
N ILE A 109 -5.39 -11.83 -1.79
CA ILE A 109 -5.91 -10.88 -0.78
C ILE A 109 -5.53 -11.31 0.65
N ALA A 110 -5.50 -12.61 0.93
CA ALA A 110 -5.16 -13.13 2.25
C ALA A 110 -3.68 -12.89 2.59
N GLU A 111 -2.78 -13.17 1.64
CA GLU A 111 -1.34 -12.91 1.79
C GLU A 111 -1.06 -11.40 1.91
N ALA A 112 -1.69 -10.57 1.07
CA ALA A 112 -1.57 -9.11 1.16
C ALA A 112 -1.94 -8.61 2.57
N LYS A 113 -3.07 -9.07 3.12
CA LYS A 113 -3.48 -8.73 4.49
C LYS A 113 -2.43 -9.13 5.53
N GLN A 114 -1.75 -10.28 5.38
CA GLN A 114 -0.69 -10.71 6.29
C GLN A 114 0.56 -9.83 6.17
N HIS A 115 0.97 -9.49 4.95
CA HIS A 115 2.12 -8.61 4.72
C HIS A 115 1.89 -7.21 5.30
N ILE A 116 0.74 -6.60 5.00
CA ILE A 116 0.39 -5.23 5.40
C ILE A 116 0.20 -5.14 6.93
N LYS A 117 -0.13 -6.24 7.62
CA LYS A 117 -0.23 -6.30 9.09
C LYS A 117 1.02 -5.77 9.79
N GLN A 118 2.18 -5.89 9.15
CA GLN A 118 3.47 -5.42 9.68
C GLN A 118 3.46 -3.93 10.03
N LEU A 119 2.65 -3.09 9.35
CA LEU A 119 2.50 -1.67 9.66
C LEU A 119 2.01 -1.41 11.11
N PHE A 120 1.35 -2.38 11.73
CA PHE A 120 0.86 -2.29 13.11
C PHE A 120 1.77 -3.01 14.12
N GLU A 121 2.61 -3.94 13.66
CA GLU A 121 3.39 -4.83 14.52
C GLU A 121 4.85 -4.37 14.70
N TYR A 122 5.37 -3.61 13.74
CA TYR A 122 6.78 -3.25 13.69
C TYR A 122 6.98 -1.75 13.47
N SER A 123 8.14 -1.25 13.88
CA SER A 123 8.59 0.09 13.49
C SER A 123 9.11 0.07 12.05
N ILE A 124 9.14 1.25 11.42
CA ILE A 124 9.74 1.46 10.09
C ILE A 124 11.19 0.94 10.07
N GLU A 125 11.94 1.14 11.17
CA GLU A 125 13.31 0.62 11.28
C GLU A 125 13.36 -0.90 11.29
N SER A 126 12.51 -1.56 12.07
CA SER A 126 12.45 -3.02 12.09
C SER A 126 12.11 -3.62 10.72
N ILE A 127 11.20 -3.00 9.97
CA ILE A 127 10.81 -3.46 8.63
C ILE A 127 11.97 -3.22 7.64
N TYR A 128 12.61 -2.06 7.67
CA TYR A 128 13.81 -1.81 6.86
C TYR A 128 14.90 -2.87 7.13
N GLN A 129 15.18 -3.16 8.40
CA GLN A 129 16.18 -4.17 8.78
C GLN A 129 15.83 -5.58 8.29
N LYS A 130 14.54 -5.92 8.27
CA LYS A 130 14.03 -7.21 7.77
C LYS A 130 14.29 -7.40 6.28
N TYR A 131 14.11 -6.34 5.48
CA TYR A 131 14.09 -6.45 4.01
C TYR A 131 15.36 -5.96 3.31
N ARG A 132 16.24 -5.17 3.95
CA ARG A 132 17.44 -4.56 3.33
C ARG A 132 18.58 -5.51 2.88
N LYS A 133 18.35 -6.82 2.83
CA LYS A 133 19.42 -7.80 2.58
C LYS A 133 20.07 -7.62 1.21
#